data_AF-A0A1I6AJ82-F1
#
_entry.id   AF-A0A1I6AJ82-F1
#
_cell.length_a   1.000
_cell.length_b   1.000
_cell.length_c   1.000
_cell.angle_alpha   90.00
_cell.angle_beta   90.00
_cell.angle_gamma   90.00
#
_symmetry.space_group_name_H-M   'P 1'
#
loop_
_entity.id
_entity.type
_entity.pdbx_description
1 polymer ?
#
loop_
_entity_poly.entity_id
_entity_poly.type
_entity_poly.pdbx_seq_one_letter_code
_entity_poly.pdbx_strand_id
1 'polypeptide(L)'
;MTAPASKDSFGARDVLRVGEASYEVFRLDRVAGSERLPYSLKILLENLLRTEDGVNITAEHVRALAGWDPAADPSVEIQFTPARVIMQDFTGVPCVV
;
A
#
# COMPACT_ATOMS: atom_id res chain seq x y z
N MET A 1 15.87 8.58 -3.38
CA MET A 1 15.59 7.23 -3.91
C MET A 1 14.10 7.20 -4.23
N THR A 2 13.73 7.47 -5.47
CA THR A 2 12.34 7.47 -5.92
C THR A 2 11.87 6.01 -5.89
N ALA A 3 10.74 5.71 -5.24
CA ALA A 3 10.16 4.38 -5.28
C ALA A 3 9.99 3.94 -6.74
N PRO A 4 10.20 2.65 -7.09
CA PRO A 4 9.92 2.16 -8.43
C PRO A 4 8.48 2.53 -8.80
N ALA A 5 8.27 2.96 -10.04
CA ALA A 5 6.95 3.39 -10.51
C ALA A 5 5.97 2.20 -10.44
N SER A 6 4.89 2.36 -9.68
CA SER A 6 3.78 1.40 -9.64
C SER A 6 3.27 1.10 -11.04
N LYS A 7 2.85 -0.15 -11.29
CA LYS A 7 2.12 -0.53 -12.52
C LYS A 7 0.77 0.16 -12.65
N ASP A 8 0.23 0.65 -11.53
CA ASP A 8 -1.02 1.41 -11.48
C ASP A 8 -2.19 0.71 -12.21
N SER A 9 -2.35 -0.61 -11.99
CA SER A 9 -3.38 -1.42 -12.68
C SER A 9 -4.81 -0.95 -12.44
N PHE A 10 -5.03 -0.11 -11.43
CA PHE A 10 -6.33 0.45 -11.04
C PHE A 10 -6.51 1.92 -11.47
N GLY A 11 -5.53 2.55 -12.10
CA GLY A 11 -5.56 3.99 -12.38
C GLY A 11 -5.72 4.83 -11.11
N ALA A 12 -5.09 4.39 -10.03
CA ALA A 12 -5.13 4.98 -8.70
C ALA A 12 -4.18 6.18 -8.58
N ARG A 13 -3.14 6.28 -9.40
CA ARG A 13 -2.22 7.41 -9.38
C ARG A 13 -2.92 8.70 -9.79
N ASP A 14 -2.85 9.72 -8.94
CA ASP A 14 -3.48 11.02 -9.15
C ASP A 14 -2.64 12.15 -8.55
N VAL A 15 -2.99 13.40 -8.88
CA VAL A 15 -2.35 14.60 -8.33
C VAL A 15 -3.33 15.34 -7.42
N LEU A 16 -3.02 15.35 -6.13
CA LEU A 16 -3.69 16.18 -5.15
C LEU A 16 -3.09 17.59 -5.18
N ARG A 17 -3.90 18.59 -5.56
CA ARG A 17 -3.53 20.01 -5.51
C ARG A 17 -3.99 20.63 -4.20
N VAL A 18 -3.07 21.28 -3.49
CA VAL A 18 -3.32 21.99 -2.22
C VAL A 18 -2.75 23.40 -2.34
N GLY A 19 -3.59 24.36 -2.71
CA GLY A 19 -3.14 25.70 -3.08
C GLY A 19 -2.22 25.64 -4.31
N GLU A 20 -0.99 26.14 -4.17
CA GLU A 20 0.03 26.10 -5.22
C GLU A 20 0.85 24.80 -5.22
N ALA A 21 0.73 23.96 -4.18
CA ALA A 21 1.47 22.71 -4.06
C ALA A 21 0.74 21.55 -4.76
N SER A 22 1.51 20.63 -5.33
CA SER A 22 1.01 19.39 -5.92
C SER A 22 1.68 18.18 -5.29
N TYR A 23 0.87 17.19 -4.91
CA TYR A 23 1.33 15.93 -4.34
C TYR A 23 0.82 14.78 -5.20
N GLU A 24 1.69 13.82 -5.47
CA GLU A 24 1.24 12.54 -6.02
C GLU A 24 0.58 11.71 -4.92
N VAL A 25 -0.58 11.13 -5.23
CA VAL A 25 -1.33 10.28 -4.31
C VAL A 25 -1.83 9.03 -5.04
N PHE A 26 -2.05 7.95 -4.29
CA PHE A 26 -2.74 6.76 -4.77
C PHE A 26 -4.15 6.72 -4.18
N ARG A 27 -5.13 6.88 -5.06
CA ARG A 27 -6.55 7.09 -4.76
C ARG A 27 -7.23 5.76 -4.45
N LEU A 28 -7.62 5.56 -3.18
CA LEU A 28 -8.29 4.33 -2.74
C LEU A 28 -9.66 4.12 -3.39
N ASP A 29 -10.37 5.20 -3.70
CA ASP A 29 -11.70 5.20 -4.34
C ASP A 29 -11.70 4.60 -5.76
N ARG A 30 -10.52 4.32 -6.34
CA ARG A 30 -10.38 3.55 -7.59
C ARG A 30 -10.54 2.04 -7.41
N VAL A 31 -10.51 1.56 -6.17
CA VAL A 31 -10.68 0.15 -5.84
C VAL A 31 -12.04 -0.05 -5.17
N ALA A 32 -12.93 -0.80 -5.83
CA ALA A 32 -14.24 -1.14 -5.29
C ALA A 32 -14.11 -1.94 -3.98
N GLY A 33 -14.90 -1.60 -2.96
CA GLY A 33 -14.87 -2.24 -1.64
C GLY A 33 -13.95 -1.53 -0.63
N SER A 34 -13.07 -0.64 -1.11
CA SER A 34 -12.14 0.13 -0.26
C SER A 34 -12.86 0.98 0.80
N GLU A 35 -14.08 1.45 0.51
CA GLU A 35 -14.88 2.29 1.39
C GLU A 35 -15.26 1.57 2.70
N ARG A 36 -15.48 0.25 2.64
CA ARG A 36 -15.90 -0.59 3.77
C ARG A 36 -14.74 -1.04 4.65
N LEU A 37 -13.49 -0.88 4.19
CA LEU A 37 -12.32 -1.31 4.93
C LEU A 37 -12.12 -0.49 6.22
N PRO A 38 -11.72 -1.13 7.33
CA PRO A 38 -11.15 -0.44 8.48
C PRO A 38 -9.96 0.44 8.07
N TYR A 39 -9.72 1.53 8.80
CA TYR A 39 -8.65 2.48 8.49
C TYR A 39 -7.25 1.83 8.43
N SER A 40 -6.98 0.84 9.27
CA SER A 40 -5.72 0.07 9.23
C SER A 40 -5.53 -0.63 7.89
N LEU A 41 -6.58 -1.25 7.34
CA LEU A 41 -6.52 -1.93 6.04
C LEU A 41 -6.46 -0.95 4.87
N LYS A 42 -7.05 0.25 5.02
CA LYS A 42 -6.89 1.33 4.03
C LYS A 42 -5.43 1.76 3.86
N ILE A 43 -4.63 1.76 4.94
CA ILE A 43 -3.19 2.04 4.88
C ILE A 43 -2.45 0.94 4.11
N LEU A 44 -2.79 -0.33 4.37
CA LEU A 44 -2.21 -1.45 3.64
C LEU A 44 -2.61 -1.42 2.17
N LEU A 45 -3.85 -1.07 1.86
CA LEU A 45 -4.34 -0.94 0.48
C LEU A 45 -3.60 0.16 -0.29
N GLU A 46 -3.39 1.34 0.31
CA GLU A 46 -2.57 2.40 -0.31
C GLU A 46 -1.17 1.89 -0.61
N ASN A 47 -0.58 1.16 0.34
CA ASN A 47 0.75 0.61 0.19
C ASN A 47 0.82 -0.30 -1.04
N LEU A 48 -0.10 -1.27 -1.16
CA LEU A 48 -0.17 -2.18 -2.29
C LEU A 48 -0.35 -1.42 -3.62
N LEU A 49 -1.21 -0.40 -3.68
CA LEU A 49 -1.40 0.41 -4.89
C LEU A 49 -0.13 1.16 -5.29
N ARG A 50 0.58 1.75 -4.32
CA ARG A 50 1.79 2.52 -4.57
C ARG A 50 3.01 1.66 -4.90
N THR A 51 3.03 0.40 -4.48
CA THR A 51 4.18 -0.50 -4.69
C THR A 51 3.86 -1.71 -5.58
N GLU A 52 2.79 -1.65 -6.37
CA GLU A 52 2.44 -2.71 -7.33
C GLU A 52 3.54 -2.88 -8.39
N ASP A 53 4.19 -4.04 -8.39
CA ASP A 53 5.23 -4.41 -9.36
C ASP A 53 4.79 -5.57 -10.28
N GLY A 54 3.64 -6.19 -9.99
CA GLY A 54 3.07 -7.35 -10.66
C GLY A 54 3.89 -8.63 -10.53
N VAL A 55 4.80 -8.70 -9.56
CA VAL A 55 5.55 -9.91 -9.20
C VAL A 55 5.37 -10.21 -7.71
N ASN A 56 5.82 -9.30 -6.84
CA ASN A 56 5.67 -9.42 -5.39
C ASN A 56 4.33 -8.83 -4.93
N ILE A 57 3.89 -7.75 -5.58
CA ILE A 57 2.62 -7.07 -5.33
C ILE A 57 1.84 -7.02 -6.63
N THR A 58 0.77 -7.81 -6.69
CA THR A 58 -0.06 -7.97 -7.88
C THR A 58 -1.42 -7.32 -7.71
N ALA A 59 -2.13 -7.11 -8.83
CA ALA A 59 -3.51 -6.65 -8.81
C ALA A 59 -4.43 -7.62 -8.04
N GLU A 60 -4.11 -8.91 -8.00
CA GLU A 60 -4.84 -9.91 -7.21
C GLU A 60 -4.73 -9.64 -5.71
N HIS A 61 -3.54 -9.26 -5.21
CA HIS A 61 -3.37 -8.87 -3.81
C HIS A 61 -4.22 -7.64 -3.45
N VAL A 62 -4.29 -6.65 -4.34
CA VAL A 62 -5.13 -5.45 -4.15
C VAL A 62 -6.62 -5.83 -4.08
N ARG A 63 -7.09 -6.69 -5.00
CA ARG A 63 -8.49 -7.17 -5.00
C ARG A 63 -8.81 -8.01 -3.77
N ALA A 64 -7.89 -8.87 -3.35
CA ALA A 64 -8.07 -9.71 -2.17
C ALA A 64 -8.23 -8.86 -0.91
N LEU A 65 -7.40 -7.82 -0.73
CA LEU A 65 -7.51 -6.92 0.41
C LEU A 65 -8.77 -6.05 0.35
N ALA A 66 -9.16 -5.58 -0.83
CA ALA A 66 -10.39 -4.80 -1.01
C ALA A 66 -11.67 -5.61 -0.74
N GLY A 67 -11.63 -6.92 -1.01
CA GLY A 67 -12.68 -7.88 -0.70
C GLY A 67 -12.59 -8.50 0.70
N TRP A 68 -11.83 -7.90 1.62
CA TRP A 68 -11.61 -8.47 2.96
C TRP A 68 -12.91 -8.72 3.72
N ASP A 69 -13.04 -9.95 4.21
CA ASP A 69 -14.14 -10.40 5.07
C ASP A 69 -13.59 -10.74 6.48
N PRO A 70 -14.03 -10.05 7.55
CA PRO A 70 -13.59 -10.32 8.92
C PRO A 70 -14.00 -11.70 9.45
N ALA A 71 -15.01 -12.35 8.86
CA ALA A 71 -15.49 -13.65 9.30
C ALA A 71 -14.86 -14.82 8.53
N ALA A 72 -14.15 -14.55 7.44
CA ALA A 72 -13.48 -15.57 6.64
C ALA A 72 -12.16 -16.01 7.28
N ASP A 73 -11.81 -17.27 7.08
CA ASP A 73 -10.47 -17.76 7.44
C ASP A 73 -9.42 -17.05 6.59
N PRO A 74 -8.32 -16.54 7.19
CA PRO A 74 -7.25 -15.89 6.43
C PRO A 74 -6.61 -16.85 5.43
N SER A 75 -6.69 -16.53 4.14
CA SER A 75 -6.20 -17.39 3.07
C SER A 75 -5.20 -16.74 2.12
N VAL A 76 -4.97 -15.43 2.25
CA VAL A 76 -4.09 -14.66 1.36
C VAL A 76 -3.12 -13.85 2.20
N GLU A 77 -1.83 -14.09 1.99
CA GLU A 77 -0.76 -13.22 2.50
C GLU A 77 -0.53 -12.05 1.54
N ILE A 78 -0.18 -10.90 2.10
CA ILE A 78 0.17 -9.71 1.31
C ILE A 78 1.56 -9.21 1.71
N GLN A 79 2.26 -8.61 0.75
CA GLN A 79 3.51 -7.90 1.02
C GLN A 79 3.21 -6.48 1.50
N PHE A 80 4.00 -6.01 2.46
CA PHE A 80 3.91 -4.63 2.96
C PHE A 80 5.29 -4.00 2.95
N THR A 81 5.40 -2.81 2.34
CA THR A 81 6.64 -2.03 2.25
C THR A 81 6.53 -0.80 3.15
N PRO A 82 7.04 -0.82 4.39
CA PRO A 82 6.93 0.31 5.31
C PRO A 82 7.60 1.57 4.74
N ALA A 83 7.04 2.74 5.02
CA ALA A 83 7.61 4.01 4.56
C ALA A 83 8.90 4.40 5.31
N ARG A 84 9.10 3.87 6.52
CA ARG A 84 10.26 4.15 7.37
C ARG A 84 10.44 3.04 8.39
N VAL A 85 11.67 2.87 8.84
CA VAL A 85 12.05 1.96 9.94
C VAL A 85 12.64 2.82 11.06
N ILE A 86 12.24 2.54 12.29
CA ILE A 86 12.87 3.09 13.49
C ILE A 86 13.62 1.94 14.17
N MET A 87 14.90 2.13 14.47
CA MET A 87 15.74 1.12 15.12
C MET A 87 16.03 1.56 16.55
N GLN A 88 15.90 0.63 17.50
CA GLN A 88 16.35 0.85 18.88
C GLN A 88 17.85 0.56 18.97
N ASP A 89 18.55 1.33 19.82
CA ASP A 89 20.01 1.39 19.99
C ASP A 89 20.75 0.04 19.92
N PHE A 90 20.28 -1.00 20.61
CA PHE A 90 20.95 -2.31 20.62
C PHE A 90 20.40 -3.28 19.57
N THR A 91 19.11 -3.21 19.26
CA THR A 91 18.52 -4.08 18.23
C THR A 91 18.92 -3.71 16.80
N GLY A 92 19.37 -2.47 16.58
CA GLY A 92 19.81 -1.98 15.27
C GLY A 92 21.26 -2.34 14.92
N VAL A 93 22.06 -2.77 15.90
CA VAL A 93 23.50 -3.05 15.68
C VAL A 93 23.72 -4.05 14.53
N PRO A 94 23.03 -5.21 14.45
CA PRO A 94 23.23 -6.16 13.34
C PRO A 94 22.85 -5.61 11.96
N CYS A 95 22.03 -4.56 11.88
CA CYS A 95 21.62 -3.97 10.61
C CYS A 95 22.58 -2.89 10.11
N VAL A 96 23.54 -2.44 10.94
CA VAL A 96 24.50 -1.37 10.62
C VAL A 96 25.91 -1.91 10.35
N VAL A 97 26.31 -3.01 11.01
CA VAL A 97 27.68 -3.57 10.95
C VAL A 97 27.94 -4.44 9.72
#